data_AF-A0A9E4KV11-F1
#
_entry.id   AF-A0A9E4KV11-F1
#
_cell.length_a   1.000
_cell.length_b   1.000
_cell.length_c   1.000
_cell.angle_alpha   90.00
_cell.angle_beta   90.00
_cell.angle_gamma   90.00
#
_symmetry.space_group_name_H-M   'P 1'
#
loop_
_entity.id
_entity.type
_entity.pdbx_description
1 polymer ?
#
loop_
_entity_poly.entity_id
_entity_poly.type
_entity_poly.pdbx_seq_one_letter_code
_entity_poly.pdbx_strand_id
1 'polypeptide(L)'
;MRTLRVRLYPGTAANGQYLEQLAGACRFAWNHVLAGHETDYRTWKASGKLGEGPGRPTFFTLGQRFTQLRNAPGHEWLQDYSYEIVRYACKYMGNAYAAFFDPDRPDHGRPQYKAKHYTQPAF
;
A
#
# COMPACT_ATOMS: atom_id res chain seq x y z
N MET A 1 -19.21 3.55 19.04
CA MET A 1 -18.70 4.64 18.17
C MET A 1 -19.66 4.79 16.99
N ARG A 2 -20.16 6.00 16.71
CA ARG A 2 -21.10 6.25 15.60
C ARG A 2 -20.28 6.64 14.37
N THR A 3 -20.31 5.85 13.31
CA THR A 3 -19.57 6.15 12.07
C THR A 3 -20.24 7.32 11.37
N LEU A 4 -19.52 8.44 11.22
CA LEU A 4 -19.96 9.60 10.46
C LEU A 4 -19.68 9.37 8.97
N ARG A 5 -20.74 9.40 8.14
CA ARG A 5 -20.62 9.43 6.68
C ARG A 5 -20.67 10.89 6.23
N VAL A 6 -19.56 11.40 5.71
CA VAL A 6 -19.45 12.74 5.15
C VAL A 6 -19.15 12.65 3.65
N ARG A 7 -19.70 13.58 2.87
CA ARG A 7 -19.35 13.76 1.46
C ARG A 7 -18.42 14.96 1.35
N LEU A 8 -17.20 14.71 0.87
CA LEU A 8 -16.25 15.78 0.60
C LEU A 8 -16.61 16.44 -0.74
N TYR A 9 -16.76 17.75 -0.71
CA TYR A 9 -16.81 18.57 -1.92
C TYR A 9 -15.46 19.28 -2.03
N PRO A 10 -14.65 18.99 -3.06
CA PRO A 10 -13.30 19.55 -3.18
C PRO A 10 -13.28 21.07 -3.43
N GLY A 11 -14.44 21.68 -3.63
CA GLY A 11 -14.59 23.09 -3.94
C GLY A 11 -14.35 23.32 -5.43
N THR A 12 -13.11 23.68 -5.79
CA THR A 12 -12.72 23.97 -7.17
C THR A 12 -12.38 22.71 -7.97
N ALA A 13 -12.47 22.79 -9.30
CA ALA A 13 -12.04 21.70 -10.19
C ALA A 13 -10.55 21.37 -10.03
N ALA A 14 -9.69 22.39 -9.81
CA ALA A 14 -8.26 22.22 -9.59
C ALA A 14 -7.96 21.37 -8.34
N ASN A 15 -8.69 21.61 -7.23
CA ASN A 15 -8.56 20.78 -6.03
C ASN A 15 -9.00 19.33 -6.29
N GLY A 16 -10.06 19.12 -7.07
CA GLY A 16 -10.50 17.79 -7.49
C GLY A 16 -9.40 17.04 -8.25
N GLN A 17 -8.80 17.68 -9.25
CA GLN A 17 -7.69 17.12 -10.03
C GLN A 17 -6.48 16.80 -9.15
N TYR A 18 -6.12 17.68 -8.22
CA TYR A 18 -5.01 17.42 -7.30
C TYR A 18 -5.27 16.22 -6.38
N LEU A 19 -6.49 16.06 -5.87
CA LEU A 19 -6.86 14.88 -5.08
C LEU A 19 -6.80 13.59 -5.90
N GLU A 20 -7.22 13.62 -7.16
CA GLU A 20 -7.11 12.47 -8.07
C GLU A 20 -5.66 12.09 -8.35
N GLN A 21 -4.81 13.08 -8.64
CA GLN A 21 -3.37 12.89 -8.84
C GLN A 21 -2.71 12.31 -7.60
N LEU A 22 -3.04 12.83 -6.41
CA LEU A 22 -2.54 12.36 -5.13
C LEU A 22 -2.99 10.93 -4.82
N ALA A 23 -4.25 10.59 -5.13
CA ALA A 23 -4.74 9.21 -5.06
C ALA A 23 -3.99 8.29 -6.04
N GLY A 24 -3.69 8.79 -7.24
CA GLY A 24 -2.84 8.12 -8.23
C GLY A 24 -1.44 7.85 -7.72
N ALA A 25 -0.78 8.85 -7.10
CA ALA A 25 0.54 8.71 -6.49
C ALA A 25 0.54 7.69 -5.34
N CYS A 26 -0.47 7.72 -4.47
CA CYS A 26 -0.65 6.72 -3.41
C CYS A 26 -0.80 5.30 -3.98
N ARG A 27 -1.62 5.13 -5.03
CA ARG A 27 -1.81 3.84 -5.70
C ARG A 27 -0.53 3.35 -6.36
N PHE A 28 0.20 4.24 -7.03
CA PHE A 28 1.50 3.93 -7.62
C PHE A 28 2.49 3.44 -6.56
N ALA A 29 2.65 4.20 -5.46
CA ALA A 29 3.55 3.85 -4.38
C ALA A 29 3.20 2.48 -3.77
N TRP A 30 1.91 2.23 -3.49
CA TRP A 30 1.42 0.94 -3.01
C TRP A 30 1.82 -0.20 -3.95
N ASN A 31 1.49 -0.08 -5.24
CA ASN A 31 1.76 -1.12 -6.23
C ASN A 31 3.26 -1.38 -6.38
N HIS A 32 4.07 -0.32 -6.35
CA HIS A 32 5.52 -0.45 -6.47
C HIS A 32 6.10 -1.25 -5.30
N VAL A 33 5.76 -0.88 -4.05
CA VAL A 33 6.31 -1.59 -2.90
C VAL A 33 5.77 -3.01 -2.77
N LEU A 34 4.53 -3.26 -3.19
CA LEU A 34 3.94 -4.60 -3.26
C LEU A 34 4.68 -5.48 -4.27
N ALA A 35 4.91 -4.98 -5.49
CA ALA A 35 5.62 -5.69 -6.54
C ALA A 35 7.07 -6.00 -6.15
N GLY A 36 7.74 -5.07 -5.47
CA GLY A 36 9.08 -5.30 -4.92
C GLY A 36 9.08 -6.44 -3.90
N HIS A 37 8.14 -6.44 -2.95
CA HIS A 37 8.06 -7.49 -1.95
C HIS A 37 7.68 -8.87 -2.54
N GLU A 38 6.81 -8.89 -3.55
CA GLU A 38 6.52 -10.10 -4.32
C GLU A 38 7.78 -10.64 -5.04
N THR A 39 8.58 -9.75 -5.62
CA THR A 39 9.84 -10.10 -6.28
C THR A 39 10.84 -10.69 -5.29
N ASP A 40 10.99 -10.09 -4.10
CA ASP A 40 11.84 -10.60 -3.03
C ASP A 40 11.42 -12.02 -2.62
N TYR A 41 10.10 -12.23 -2.43
CA TYR A 41 9.56 -13.53 -2.07
C TYR A 41 9.77 -14.60 -3.15
N ARG A 42 9.53 -14.25 -4.42
CA ARG A 42 9.76 -15.14 -5.56
C ARG A 42 11.24 -15.51 -5.66
N THR A 43 12.15 -14.56 -5.46
CA THR A 43 13.60 -14.80 -5.46
C THR A 43 14.01 -15.76 -4.34
N TRP A 44 13.53 -15.54 -3.11
CA TRP A 44 13.78 -16.45 -1.99
C TRP A 44 13.20 -17.86 -2.23
N LYS A 45 12.03 -17.95 -2.86
CA LYS A 45 11.45 -19.25 -3.24
C LYS A 45 12.31 -19.95 -4.29
N ALA A 46 12.81 -19.21 -5.29
CA ALA A 46 13.66 -19.74 -6.36
C ALA A 46 15.05 -20.18 -5.85
N SER A 47 15.58 -19.54 -4.80
CA SER A 47 16.82 -19.96 -4.14
C SER A 47 16.66 -21.22 -3.28
N GLY A 48 15.51 -21.90 -3.32
CA GLY A 48 15.25 -23.07 -2.47
C GLY A 48 15.00 -22.71 -1.01
N LYS A 49 14.58 -21.46 -0.73
CA LYS A 49 14.38 -20.92 0.63
C LYS A 49 15.66 -20.89 1.47
N LEU A 50 16.81 -20.69 0.83
CA LEU A 50 18.09 -20.51 1.51
C LEU A 50 18.05 -19.20 2.31
N GLY A 51 18.36 -19.30 3.61
CA GLY A 51 18.39 -18.15 4.54
C GLY A 51 17.01 -17.67 4.99
N GLU A 52 17.00 -16.56 5.71
CA GLU A 52 15.77 -15.90 6.16
C GLU A 52 15.01 -15.31 4.97
N GLY A 53 13.70 -15.55 4.90
CA GLY A 53 12.84 -14.97 3.87
C GLY A 53 12.71 -13.44 4.02
N PRO A 54 12.03 -12.75 3.10
CA PRO A 54 11.93 -11.28 3.09
C PRO A 54 11.16 -10.65 4.27
N GLY A 55 10.76 -11.46 5.27
CA GLY A 55 10.06 -11.03 6.47
C GLY A 55 8.67 -10.44 6.20
N ARG A 56 8.00 -9.99 7.25
CA ARG A 56 6.77 -9.18 7.12
C ARG A 56 7.17 -7.73 6.86
N PRO A 57 6.63 -7.07 5.82
CA PRO A 57 6.98 -5.70 5.53
C PRO A 57 6.40 -4.78 6.62
N THR A 58 7.26 -3.92 7.18
CA THR A 58 6.90 -2.95 8.23
C THR A 58 6.78 -1.56 7.64
N PHE A 59 6.06 -0.66 8.32
CA PHE A 59 6.00 0.75 7.88
C PHE A 59 7.40 1.37 7.72
N PHE A 60 8.36 1.01 8.58
CA PHE A 60 9.73 1.51 8.50
C PHE A 60 10.42 1.04 7.21
N THR A 61 10.46 -0.27 6.96
CA THR A 61 11.12 -0.86 5.78
C THR A 61 10.48 -0.40 4.47
N LEU A 62 9.14 -0.38 4.41
CA LEU A 62 8.41 0.12 3.25
C LEU A 62 8.59 1.63 3.05
N GLY A 63 8.66 2.39 4.14
CA GLY A 63 8.93 3.82 4.09
C GLY A 63 10.31 4.13 3.52
N GLN A 64 11.34 3.37 3.89
CA GLN A 64 12.68 3.50 3.32
C GLN A 64 12.70 3.18 1.82
N ARG A 65 12.03 2.10 1.39
CA ARG A 65 11.87 1.76 -0.04
C ARG A 65 11.17 2.88 -0.81
N PHE A 66 10.14 3.49 -0.23
CA PHE A 66 9.47 4.63 -0.84
C PHE A 66 10.38 5.86 -0.93
N THR A 67 11.19 6.16 0.09
CA THR A 67 12.17 7.24 0.02
C THR A 67 13.18 7.01 -1.10
N GLN A 68 13.67 5.79 -1.27
CA GLN A 68 14.57 5.44 -2.37
C GLN A 68 13.88 5.62 -3.73
N LEU A 69 12.64 5.13 -3.87
CA LEU A 69 11.83 5.30 -5.08
C LEU A 69 11.63 6.77 -5.46
N ARG A 70 11.27 7.61 -4.49
CA ARG A 70 11.01 9.05 -4.71
C ARG A 70 12.25 9.82 -5.18
N ASN A 71 13.44 9.29 -4.91
CA ASN A 71 14.72 9.86 -5.32
C ASN A 71 15.35 9.13 -6.52
N ALA A 72 14.68 8.10 -7.05
CA ALA A 72 15.20 7.32 -8.16
C ALA A 72 14.96 8.05 -9.50
N PRO A 73 15.90 7.91 -10.47
CA PRO A 73 15.72 8.46 -11.80
C PRO A 73 14.42 7.99 -12.46
N GLY A 74 13.64 8.91 -13.04
CA GLY A 74 12.35 8.64 -13.67
C GLY A 74 11.15 8.60 -12.71
N HIS A 75 11.38 8.82 -11.41
CA HIS A 75 10.34 8.86 -10.37
C HIS A 75 10.34 10.18 -9.59
N GLU A 76 11.04 11.20 -10.08
CA GLU A 76 11.17 12.52 -9.46
C GLU A 76 9.82 13.23 -9.31
N TRP A 77 8.87 12.93 -10.19
CA TRP A 77 7.49 13.43 -10.13
C TRP A 77 6.78 13.11 -8.80
N LEU A 78 7.23 12.09 -8.05
CA LEU A 78 6.72 11.81 -6.70
C LEU A 78 7.10 12.90 -5.69
N GLN A 79 8.03 13.80 -6.03
CA GLN A 79 8.41 14.92 -5.18
C GLN A 79 7.36 16.04 -5.19
N ASP A 80 6.55 16.12 -6.24
CA ASP A 80 5.50 17.13 -6.41
C ASP A 80 4.32 16.93 -5.44
N TYR A 81 4.20 15.74 -4.84
CA TYR A 81 3.15 15.40 -3.87
C TYR A 81 3.68 15.37 -2.44
N SER A 82 2.78 15.58 -1.47
CA SER A 82 3.10 15.48 -0.04
C SER A 82 3.68 14.12 0.29
N TYR A 83 4.89 14.17 0.87
CA TYR A 83 5.62 12.99 1.31
C TYR A 83 4.81 12.18 2.34
N GLU A 84 4.20 12.84 3.32
CA GLU A 84 3.46 12.17 4.38
C GLU A 84 2.30 11.36 3.82
N ILE A 85 1.53 11.95 2.90
CA ILE A 85 0.33 11.31 2.36
C ILE A 85 0.69 10.08 1.54
N VAL A 86 1.63 10.21 0.60
CA VAL A 86 2.02 9.09 -0.26
C VAL A 86 2.75 8.01 0.54
N ARG A 87 3.60 8.40 1.50
CA ARG A 87 4.26 7.43 2.41
C ARG A 87 3.24 6.69 3.28
N TYR A 88 2.12 7.30 3.67
CA TYR A 88 1.10 6.62 4.45
C TYR A 88 0.41 5.48 3.68
N ALA A 89 0.42 5.49 2.35
CA ALA A 89 0.03 4.30 1.57
C ALA A 89 0.89 3.07 1.94
N CYS A 90 2.20 3.27 2.14
CA CYS A 90 3.10 2.21 2.60
C CYS A 90 2.79 1.75 4.03
N LYS A 91 2.35 2.66 4.91
CA LYS A 91 1.86 2.31 6.27
C LYS A 91 0.66 1.39 6.19
N TYR A 92 -0.32 1.74 5.35
CA TYR A 92 -1.50 0.92 5.17
C TYR A 92 -1.15 -0.46 4.60
N MET A 93 -0.12 -0.58 3.76
CA MET A 93 0.35 -1.88 3.29
C MET A 93 0.95 -2.70 4.43
N GLY A 94 1.86 -2.12 5.22
CA GLY A 94 2.42 -2.81 6.40
C GLY A 94 1.34 -3.25 7.39
N ASN A 95 0.34 -2.40 7.62
CA ASN A 95 -0.82 -2.75 8.46
C ASN A 95 -1.67 -3.86 7.85
N ALA A 96 -1.89 -3.86 6.53
CA ALA A 96 -2.63 -4.91 5.84
C ALA A 96 -1.89 -6.26 5.94
N TYR A 97 -0.56 -6.27 5.78
CA TYR A 97 0.26 -7.45 6.01
C TYR A 97 0.19 -7.93 7.45
N ALA A 98 0.35 -7.03 8.42
CA ALA A 98 0.26 -7.37 9.83
C ALA A 98 -1.10 -8.00 10.15
N ALA A 99 -2.20 -7.37 9.71
CA ALA A 99 -3.56 -7.86 9.88
C ALA A 99 -3.80 -9.22 9.20
N PHE A 100 -3.28 -9.41 7.99
CA PHE A 100 -3.44 -10.67 7.26
C PHE A 100 -2.79 -11.85 8.01
N PHE A 101 -1.67 -11.62 8.68
CA PHE A 101 -0.92 -12.65 9.41
C PHE A 101 -1.12 -12.60 10.94
N ASP A 102 -2.13 -11.89 11.42
CA ASP A 102 -2.47 -11.76 12.84
C ASP A 102 -3.50 -12.84 13.23
N PRO A 103 -3.12 -13.89 13.98
CA PRO A 103 -4.01 -15.02 14.27
C PRO A 103 -5.23 -14.62 15.11
N ASP A 104 -5.18 -13.50 15.83
CA ASP A 104 -6.27 -13.01 16.68
C ASP A 104 -7.38 -12.34 15.87
N ARG A 105 -7.14 -12.05 14.58
CA ARG A 105 -8.16 -11.47 13.70
C ARG A 105 -9.06 -12.52 13.07
N PRO A 106 -10.38 -12.30 13.02
CA PRO A 106 -11.31 -13.27 12.44
C PRO A 106 -11.15 -13.46 10.91
N ASP A 107 -10.48 -12.53 10.24
CA ASP A 107 -10.20 -12.49 8.81
C ASP A 107 -8.71 -12.73 8.47
N HIS A 108 -7.93 -13.28 9.40
CA HIS A 108 -6.54 -13.65 9.12
C HIS A 108 -6.44 -14.76 8.07
N GLY A 109 -5.38 -14.72 7.27
CA GLY A 109 -5.08 -15.71 6.23
C GLY A 109 -6.03 -15.72 5.02
N ARG A 110 -7.15 -14.98 5.05
CA ARG A 110 -8.11 -14.87 3.95
C ARG A 110 -8.86 -13.53 3.98
N PRO A 111 -8.79 -12.70 2.93
CA PRO A 111 -9.66 -11.54 2.84
C PRO A 111 -11.13 -12.02 2.90
N GLN A 112 -11.90 -11.54 3.87
CA GLN A 112 -13.34 -11.83 3.91
C GLN A 112 -14.04 -10.94 2.88
N TYR A 113 -14.32 -11.50 1.70
CA TYR A 113 -15.19 -10.85 0.73
C TYR A 113 -16.62 -10.83 1.27
N LYS A 114 -17.27 -9.65 1.28
CA LYS A 114 -18.64 -9.47 1.78
C LYS A 114 -19.68 -10.39 1.10
N ALA A 115 -19.37 -10.95 -0.05
CA ALA A 115 -20.18 -11.96 -0.70
C ALA A 115 -19.31 -12.98 -1.45
N LYS A 116 -19.77 -14.24 -1.47
CA LYS A 116 -19.09 -15.44 -2.01
C LYS A 116 -18.70 -15.34 -3.50
N HIS A 117 -19.25 -14.37 -4.24
CA HIS A 117 -19.12 -14.24 -5.70
C HIS A 117 -18.27 -13.06 -6.15
N TYR A 118 -17.76 -12.22 -5.24
CA TYR A 118 -16.92 -11.08 -5.62
C TYR A 118 -15.45 -11.46 -5.55
N THR A 119 -14.78 -11.46 -6.70
CA THR A 119 -13.33 -11.64 -6.85
C THR A 119 -12.53 -10.35 -6.65
N GLN A 120 -13.21 -9.21 -6.48
CA GLN A 120 -12.59 -7.89 -6.32
C GLN A 120 -13.12 -7.25 -5.01
N PRO A 121 -12.25 -6.76 -4.13
CA PRO A 121 -12.67 -6.00 -2.96
C PRO A 121 -13.27 -4.65 -3.40
N ALA A 122 -14.40 -4.27 -2.82
CA ALA A 122 -14.98 -2.93 -3.00
C ALA A 122 -14.33 -1.97 -1.99
N PHE A 123 -13.64 -0.95 -2.49
CA PHE A 123 -13.07 0.15 -1.72
C PHE A 123 -14.05 1.33 -1.67
#